data_AF-A0A1E3T2W0-F1
#
_entry.id   AF-A0A1E3T2W0-F1
#
_cell.length_a   1.000
_cell.length_b   1.000
_cell.length_c   1.000
_cell.angle_alpha   90.00
_cell.angle_beta   90.00
_cell.angle_gamma   90.00
#
_symmetry.space_group_name_H-M   'P 1'
#
loop_
_entity.id
_entity.type
_entity.pdbx_description
1 polymer ?
#
loop_
_entity_poly.entity_id
_entity_poly.type
_entity_poly.pdbx_seq_one_letter_code
_entity_poly.pdbx_strand_id
1 'polypeptide(L)'
;MKINLAIREVHRAERKLAHRLNLIAARHHSDQDISHLAHDLAGWSQDHLTRLAAHGRHYGVRLSAHPRTTARTSMLERKVSAALRRRPEPALLLLADLRRVHRLAAGTSLDWELLGQAAQAAHDEELLTLTSRCHPETLRQMRWANAMLKELAPQALTT
;
A
#
# COMPACT_ATOMS: atom_id res chain seq x y z
N MET A 1 -25.05 -5.14 8.15
CA MET A 1 -24.70 -3.79 8.68
C MET A 1 -23.67 -3.14 7.78
N LYS A 2 -23.78 -1.83 7.49
CA LYS A 2 -22.88 -1.11 6.56
C LYS A 2 -21.38 -1.20 6.93
N ILE A 3 -21.05 -1.41 8.21
CA ILE A 3 -19.67 -1.61 8.70
C ILE A 3 -18.98 -2.78 8.00
N ASN A 4 -19.73 -3.86 7.69
CA ASN A 4 -19.15 -5.02 7.03
C ASN A 4 -18.66 -4.72 5.59
N LEU A 5 -19.27 -3.73 4.92
CA LEU A 5 -18.85 -3.26 3.59
C LEU A 5 -17.62 -2.36 3.72
N ALA A 6 -17.58 -1.49 4.73
CA ALA A 6 -16.43 -0.64 5.01
C ALA A 6 -15.18 -1.49 5.32
N ILE A 7 -15.30 -2.51 6.18
CA ILE A 7 -14.21 -3.46 6.47
C ILE A 7 -13.69 -4.15 5.20
N ARG A 8 -14.59 -4.55 4.28
CA ARG A 8 -14.20 -5.15 2.99
C ARG A 8 -13.46 -4.16 2.09
N GLU A 9 -13.91 -2.91 2.02
CA GLU A 9 -13.25 -1.91 1.17
C GLU A 9 -11.88 -1.53 1.71
N VAL A 10 -11.73 -1.29 3.02
CA VAL A 10 -10.41 -1.06 3.64
C VAL A 10 -9.48 -2.25 3.38
N HIS A 11 -9.94 -3.49 3.58
CA HIS A 11 -9.13 -4.68 3.27
C HIS A 11 -8.71 -4.74 1.79
N ARG A 12 -9.62 -4.39 0.89
CA ARG A 12 -9.33 -4.35 -0.55
C ARG A 12 -8.32 -3.24 -0.90
N ALA A 13 -8.45 -2.06 -0.28
CA ALA A 13 -7.57 -0.93 -0.48
C ALA A 13 -6.14 -1.24 0.02
N GLU A 14 -6.03 -1.78 1.24
CA GLU A 14 -4.77 -2.24 1.82
C GLU A 14 -4.07 -3.30 0.97
N ARG A 15 -4.83 -4.27 0.45
CA ARG A 15 -4.27 -5.30 -0.43
C ARG A 15 -3.68 -4.70 -1.70
N LYS A 16 -4.37 -3.71 -2.30
CA LYS A 16 -3.86 -2.99 -3.49
C LYS A 16 -2.61 -2.20 -3.15
N LEU A 17 -2.58 -1.55 -1.98
CA LEU A 17 -1.44 -0.76 -1.52
C LEU A 17 -0.21 -1.64 -1.27
N ALA A 18 -0.35 -2.72 -0.49
CA ALA A 18 0.69 -3.71 -0.26
C ALA A 18 1.25 -4.29 -1.57
N HIS A 19 0.36 -4.65 -2.50
CA HIS A 19 0.77 -5.16 -3.81
C HIS A 19 1.58 -4.13 -4.59
N ARG A 20 1.18 -2.86 -4.55
CA ARG A 20 1.86 -1.80 -5.27
C ARG A 20 3.24 -1.48 -4.69
N LEU A 21 3.36 -1.47 -3.37
CA LEU A 21 4.63 -1.30 -2.67
C LEU A 21 5.59 -2.46 -2.97
N ASN A 22 5.12 -3.70 -2.95
CA ASN A 22 5.92 -4.86 -3.35
C ASN A 22 6.39 -4.81 -4.82
N LEU A 23 5.57 -4.25 -5.73
CA LEU A 23 5.98 -4.03 -7.12
C LEU A 23 7.11 -3.01 -7.24
N ILE A 24 7.09 -1.93 -6.43
CA ILE A 24 8.18 -0.96 -6.40
C ILE A 24 9.47 -1.63 -5.92
N ALA A 25 9.40 -2.37 -4.80
CA ALA A 25 10.55 -3.10 -4.27
C ALA A 25 11.17 -4.07 -5.30
N ALA A 26 10.32 -4.82 -6.01
CA ALA A 26 10.79 -5.75 -7.04
C ALA A 26 11.47 -5.04 -8.25
N ARG A 27 10.83 -3.98 -8.76
CA ARG A 27 11.28 -3.29 -9.99
C ARG A 27 12.52 -2.43 -9.76
N HIS A 28 12.65 -1.86 -8.58
CA HIS A 28 13.72 -0.92 -8.24
C HIS A 28 14.77 -1.53 -7.31
N HIS A 29 14.97 -2.84 -7.37
CA HIS A 29 15.99 -3.56 -6.59
C HIS A 29 17.43 -3.04 -6.74
N SER A 30 17.72 -2.30 -7.82
CA SER A 30 19.02 -1.63 -8.02
C SER A 30 19.21 -0.42 -7.09
N ASP A 31 18.12 0.18 -6.62
CA ASP A 31 18.09 1.22 -5.60
C ASP A 31 17.70 0.56 -4.27
N GLN A 32 18.71 0.16 -3.49
CA GLN A 32 18.51 -0.65 -2.29
C GLN A 32 17.66 0.08 -1.25
N ASP A 33 17.86 1.38 -1.07
CA ASP A 33 17.13 2.16 -0.06
C ASP A 33 15.64 2.24 -0.39
N ILE A 34 15.30 2.56 -1.64
CA ILE A 34 13.89 2.58 -2.10
C ILE A 34 13.28 1.18 -1.99
N SER A 35 14.02 0.16 -2.40
CA SER A 35 13.55 -1.22 -2.37
C SER A 35 13.25 -1.71 -0.95
N HIS A 36 14.18 -1.49 -0.01
CA HIS A 36 14.02 -1.89 1.38
C HIS A 36 12.86 -1.14 2.04
N LEU A 37 12.81 0.19 1.90
CA LEU A 37 11.72 0.99 2.46
C LEU A 37 10.36 0.59 1.87
N ALA A 38 10.26 0.37 0.57
CA ALA A 38 9.01 -0.08 -0.05
C ALA A 38 8.56 -1.45 0.47
N HIS A 39 9.50 -2.36 0.77
CA HIS A 39 9.18 -3.66 1.36
C HIS A 39 8.68 -3.55 2.80
N ASP A 40 9.35 -2.74 3.63
CA ASP A 40 8.95 -2.50 5.02
C ASP A 40 7.56 -1.87 5.09
N LEU A 41 7.31 -0.86 4.24
CA LEU A 41 6.00 -0.23 4.12
C LEU A 41 4.94 -1.25 3.62
N ALA A 42 5.28 -2.14 2.70
CA ALA A 42 4.36 -3.20 2.28
C ALA A 42 4.04 -4.17 3.44
N GLY A 43 4.97 -4.36 4.37
CA GLY A 43 4.81 -5.16 5.58
C GLY A 43 3.71 -4.61 6.50
N TRP A 44 3.65 -3.28 6.70
CA TRP A 44 2.58 -2.65 7.50
C TRP A 44 1.19 -2.93 6.92
N SER A 45 1.00 -2.72 5.62
CA SER A 45 -0.27 -3.05 4.96
C SER A 45 -0.62 -4.54 5.05
N GLN A 46 0.36 -5.44 5.09
CA GLN A 46 0.12 -6.88 5.29
C GLN A 46 -0.30 -7.22 6.72
N ASP A 47 0.28 -6.55 7.72
CA ASP A 47 -0.16 -6.64 9.11
C ASP A 47 -1.59 -6.12 9.26
N HIS A 48 -1.92 -4.99 8.61
CA HIS A 48 -3.29 -4.45 8.56
C HIS A 48 -4.29 -5.47 8.01
N LEU A 49 -3.97 -6.17 6.92
CA LEU A 49 -4.82 -7.21 6.33
C LEU A 49 -5.06 -8.36 7.30
N THR A 50 -4.03 -8.75 8.06
CA THR A 50 -4.13 -9.81 9.07
C THR A 50 -5.06 -9.39 10.21
N ARG A 51 -4.89 -8.16 10.72
CA ARG A 51 -5.74 -7.61 11.79
C ARG A 51 -7.20 -7.42 11.33
N LEU A 52 -7.42 -6.87 10.14
CA LEU A 52 -8.75 -6.73 9.55
C LEU A 52 -9.44 -8.08 9.33
N ALA A 53 -8.68 -9.11 8.91
CA ALA A 53 -9.23 -10.45 8.76
C ALA A 53 -9.54 -11.13 10.09
N ALA A 54 -8.77 -10.83 11.14
CA ALA A 54 -9.07 -11.29 12.48
C ALA A 54 -10.38 -10.66 13.00
N HIS A 55 -10.44 -9.34 12.96
CA HIS A 55 -11.55 -8.58 13.53
C HIS A 55 -12.83 -8.66 12.67
N GLY A 56 -12.70 -8.72 11.35
CA GLY A 56 -13.83 -8.82 10.40
C GLY A 56 -14.71 -10.05 10.62
N ARG A 57 -14.22 -11.10 11.31
CA ARG A 57 -15.02 -12.27 11.70
C ARG A 57 -16.17 -11.91 12.64
N HIS A 58 -15.98 -10.94 13.55
CA HIS A 58 -17.03 -10.45 14.44
C HIS A 58 -18.20 -9.83 13.67
N TYR A 59 -17.91 -9.31 12.47
CA TYR A 59 -18.90 -8.71 11.56
C TYR A 59 -19.45 -9.68 10.51
N GLY A 60 -19.17 -10.99 10.64
CA GLY A 60 -19.57 -12.01 9.67
C GLY A 60 -18.82 -11.89 8.32
N VAL A 61 -17.72 -11.15 8.27
CA VAL A 61 -16.90 -10.99 7.08
C VAL A 61 -15.74 -11.97 7.10
N ARG A 62 -15.69 -12.83 6.08
CA ARG A 62 -14.53 -13.72 5.86
C ARG A 62 -13.56 -13.03 4.91
N LEU A 63 -12.47 -12.50 5.46
CA LEU A 63 -11.37 -11.90 4.70
C LEU A 63 -10.16 -12.82 4.71
N SER A 64 -9.34 -12.72 3.68
CA SER A 64 -8.05 -13.41 3.64
C SER A 64 -7.04 -12.65 4.50
N ALA A 65 -6.46 -13.29 5.52
CA ALA A 65 -5.38 -12.70 6.33
C ALA A 65 -4.09 -12.49 5.53
N HIS A 66 -3.75 -13.45 4.66
CA HIS A 66 -2.53 -13.43 3.85
C HIS A 66 -2.85 -13.51 2.34
N PRO A 67 -3.52 -12.49 1.77
CA PRO A 67 -3.76 -12.48 0.34
C PRO A 67 -2.42 -12.37 -0.40
N ARG A 68 -2.34 -12.90 -1.63
CA ARG A 68 -1.15 -12.75 -2.46
C ARG A 68 -0.93 -11.27 -2.80
N THR A 69 -0.04 -10.62 -2.07
CA THR A 69 0.43 -9.25 -2.28
C THR A 69 1.81 -9.23 -2.93
N THR A 70 2.52 -10.37 -2.95
CA THR A 70 3.80 -10.51 -3.62
C THR A 70 3.63 -10.30 -5.13
N ALA A 71 4.50 -9.48 -5.71
CA ALA A 71 4.67 -9.44 -7.15
C ALA A 71 5.21 -10.83 -7.56
N ARG A 72 4.56 -11.52 -8.51
CA ARG A 72 5.12 -12.77 -9.08
C ARG A 72 6.29 -12.39 -9.99
N THR A 73 7.44 -12.13 -9.39
CA THR A 73 8.73 -11.94 -10.04
C THR A 73 9.33 -13.30 -10.41
N SER A 74 8.77 -13.97 -11.41
CA SER A 74 9.39 -15.16 -11.98
C SER A 74 9.54 -14.99 -13.49
N MET A 75 10.79 -14.80 -13.92
CA MET A 75 11.30 -14.74 -15.30
C MET A 75 10.94 -13.53 -16.17
N LEU A 76 9.71 -13.00 -16.13
CA LEU A 76 9.35 -11.91 -17.04
C LEU A 76 10.06 -10.60 -16.66
N GLU A 77 10.17 -10.28 -15.36
CA GLU A 77 10.81 -9.04 -14.91
C GLU A 77 12.31 -8.99 -15.18
N ARG A 78 13.04 -10.12 -15.17
CA ARG A 78 14.45 -10.18 -15.61
C ARG A 78 14.61 -9.83 -17.10
N LYS A 79 13.64 -10.20 -17.94
CA LYS A 79 13.63 -9.84 -19.36
C LYS A 79 13.19 -8.39 -19.57
N VAL A 80 12.25 -7.89 -18.76
CA VAL A 80 11.78 -6.51 -18.80
C VAL A 80 12.87 -5.55 -18.32
N SER A 81 13.56 -5.82 -17.22
CA SER A 81 14.72 -5.03 -16.75
C SER A 81 15.89 -5.07 -17.75
N ALA A 82 16.16 -6.22 -18.39
CA ALA A 82 17.14 -6.31 -19.48
C ALA A 82 16.72 -5.52 -20.74
N ALA A 83 15.41 -5.42 -21.03
CA ALA A 83 14.88 -4.63 -22.15
C ALA A 83 14.77 -3.13 -21.83
N LEU A 84 14.52 -2.77 -20.56
CA LEU A 84 14.47 -1.39 -20.07
C LEU A 84 15.85 -0.73 -20.01
N ARG A 85 16.92 -1.53 -19.92
CA ARG A 85 18.31 -1.04 -20.08
C ARG A 85 18.56 -0.39 -21.44
N ARG A 86 17.65 -0.55 -22.42
CA ARG A 86 17.69 0.07 -23.76
C ARG A 86 16.78 1.30 -23.93
N ARG A 87 16.04 1.76 -22.91
CA ARG A 87 15.25 3.00 -23.00
C ARG A 87 15.53 3.98 -21.86
N PRO A 88 15.49 5.29 -22.12
CA PRO A 88 15.88 6.34 -21.18
C PRO A 88 14.93 6.60 -19.99
N GLU A 89 13.86 5.84 -19.78
CA GLU A 89 12.80 6.23 -18.82
C GLU A 89 12.62 5.40 -17.52
N PRO A 90 13.62 4.67 -16.95
CA PRO A 90 13.46 4.03 -15.63
C PRO A 90 13.01 4.99 -14.52
N ALA A 91 13.48 6.25 -14.58
CA ALA A 91 13.16 7.27 -13.59
C ALA A 91 11.69 7.75 -13.69
N LEU A 92 11.15 7.94 -14.90
CA LEU A 92 9.75 8.32 -15.10
C LEU A 92 8.79 7.21 -14.65
N LEU A 93 9.17 5.95 -14.81
CA LEU A 93 8.39 4.82 -14.29
C LEU A 93 8.34 4.80 -12.76
N LEU A 94 9.46 5.08 -12.09
CA LEU A 94 9.49 5.22 -10.63
C LEU A 94 8.55 6.34 -10.16
N LEU A 95 8.59 7.51 -10.80
CA LEU A 95 7.66 8.60 -10.50
C LEU A 95 6.20 8.18 -10.70
N ALA A 96 5.88 7.47 -11.78
CA ALA A 96 4.53 6.99 -12.04
C ALA A 96 4.06 5.97 -10.99
N ASP A 97 4.94 5.07 -10.54
CA ASP A 97 4.64 4.09 -9.51
C ASP A 97 4.46 4.77 -8.13
N LEU A 98 5.34 5.70 -7.75
CA LEU A 98 5.22 6.51 -6.52
C LEU A 98 3.94 7.35 -6.51
N ARG A 99 3.60 8.00 -7.63
CA ARG A 99 2.32 8.73 -7.77
C ARG A 99 1.12 7.80 -7.57
N ARG A 100 1.19 6.56 -8.06
CA ARG A 100 0.11 5.59 -7.83
C ARG A 100 0.05 5.16 -6.36
N VAL A 101 1.18 4.91 -5.71
CA VAL A 101 1.21 4.59 -4.26
C VAL A 101 0.61 5.73 -3.45
N HIS A 102 1.03 6.96 -3.70
CA HIS A 102 0.49 8.13 -3.01
C HIS A 102 -1.05 8.21 -3.11
N ARG A 103 -1.60 8.05 -4.32
CA ARG A 103 -3.06 8.06 -4.53
C ARG A 103 -3.78 6.89 -3.85
N LEU A 104 -3.20 5.70 -3.90
CA LEU A 104 -3.77 4.53 -3.21
C LEU A 104 -3.74 4.71 -1.70
N ALA A 105 -2.65 5.19 -1.14
CA ALA A 105 -2.52 5.46 0.29
C ALA A 105 -3.47 6.57 0.75
N ALA A 106 -3.65 7.62 -0.05
CA ALA A 106 -4.64 8.66 0.22
C ALA A 106 -6.07 8.10 0.28
N GLY A 107 -6.46 7.28 -0.71
CA GLY A 107 -7.76 6.60 -0.71
C GLY A 107 -7.92 5.67 0.50
N THR A 108 -6.91 4.84 0.77
CA THR A 108 -6.91 3.90 1.90
C THR A 108 -7.01 4.65 3.25
N SER A 109 -6.35 5.81 3.37
CA SER A 109 -6.46 6.67 4.55
C SER A 109 -7.89 7.19 4.76
N LEU A 110 -8.59 7.58 3.70
CA LEU A 110 -9.99 7.99 3.79
C LEU A 110 -10.88 6.80 4.18
N ASP A 111 -10.63 5.61 3.62
CA ASP A 111 -11.37 4.40 3.96
C ASP A 111 -11.19 4.04 5.46
N TRP A 112 -9.98 4.21 6.00
CA TRP A 112 -9.70 4.05 7.43
C TRP A 112 -10.43 5.07 8.31
N GLU A 113 -10.46 6.33 7.89
CA GLU A 113 -11.16 7.40 8.62
C GLU A 113 -12.67 7.11 8.69
N LEU A 114 -13.28 6.73 7.57
CA LEU A 114 -14.69 6.34 7.53
C LEU A 114 -14.99 5.11 8.39
N LEU A 115 -14.08 4.13 8.40
CA LEU A 115 -14.21 2.95 9.26
C LEU A 115 -14.10 3.32 10.76
N GLY A 116 -13.18 4.22 11.12
CA GLY A 116 -13.02 4.72 12.48
C GLY A 116 -14.25 5.49 12.98
N GLN A 117 -14.82 6.35 12.14
CA GLN A 117 -16.08 7.04 12.46
C GLN A 117 -17.25 6.05 12.64
N ALA A 118 -17.32 5.02 11.79
CA ALA A 118 -18.34 3.98 11.92
C ALA A 118 -18.18 3.16 13.21
N ALA A 119 -16.93 2.87 13.61
CA ALA A 119 -16.61 2.21 14.88
C ALA A 119 -17.07 3.05 16.08
N GLN A 120 -16.76 4.34 16.06
CA GLN A 120 -17.18 5.27 17.11
C GLN A 120 -18.71 5.36 17.21
N ALA A 121 -19.42 5.48 16.08
CA ALA A 121 -20.88 5.52 16.05
C ALA A 121 -21.54 4.20 16.50
N ALA A 122 -20.84 3.08 16.36
CA ALA A 122 -21.29 1.77 16.81
C ALA A 122 -20.86 1.42 18.25
N HIS A 123 -20.12 2.31 18.92
CA HIS A 123 -19.48 2.05 20.22
C HIS A 123 -18.61 0.77 20.22
N ASP A 124 -17.94 0.48 19.10
CA ASP A 124 -16.99 -0.63 18.99
C ASP A 124 -15.58 -0.15 19.30
N GLU A 125 -15.17 -0.32 20.56
CA GLU A 125 -13.85 0.08 21.05
C GLU A 125 -12.69 -0.72 20.43
N GLU A 126 -12.93 -1.98 20.06
CA GLU A 126 -11.92 -2.84 19.47
C GLU A 126 -11.64 -2.40 18.03
N LEU A 127 -12.69 -2.14 17.25
CA LEU A 127 -12.57 -1.61 15.89
C LEU A 127 -11.96 -0.21 15.89
N LEU A 128 -12.35 0.65 16.84
CA LEU A 128 -11.79 1.98 16.99
C LEU A 128 -10.29 1.94 17.36
N THR A 129 -9.89 1.00 18.22
CA THR A 129 -8.48 0.77 18.55
C THR A 129 -7.70 0.30 17.32
N LEU A 130 -8.30 -0.58 16.52
CA LEU A 130 -7.68 -1.07 15.28
C LEU A 130 -7.44 0.09 14.29
N THR A 131 -8.47 0.89 14.01
CA THR A 131 -8.35 2.03 13.07
C THR A 131 -7.34 3.05 13.56
N SER A 132 -7.30 3.33 14.87
CA SER A 132 -6.37 4.30 15.47
C SER A 132 -4.90 3.87 15.38
N ARG A 133 -4.63 2.56 15.27
CA ARG A 133 -3.27 2.02 15.07
C ARG A 133 -2.86 2.01 13.59
N CYS A 134 -3.74 1.53 12.71
CA CYS A 134 -3.41 1.30 11.30
C CYS A 134 -3.48 2.58 10.43
N HIS A 135 -4.35 3.52 10.78
CA HIS A 135 -4.52 4.75 9.99
C HIS A 135 -3.24 5.62 9.96
N PRO A 136 -2.54 5.88 11.08
CA PRO A 136 -1.28 6.61 11.07
C PRO A 136 -0.18 5.97 10.20
N GLU A 137 -0.14 4.64 10.11
CA GLU A 137 0.79 3.90 9.25
C GLU A 137 0.52 4.13 7.78
N THR A 138 -0.75 4.10 7.38
CA THR A 138 -1.18 4.45 6.03
C THR A 138 -0.79 5.89 5.65
N LEU A 139 -0.95 6.82 6.59
CA LEU A 139 -0.52 8.20 6.41
C LEU A 139 1.01 8.33 6.26
N ARG A 140 1.80 7.52 6.98
CA ARG A 140 3.26 7.46 6.81
C ARG A 140 3.64 6.98 5.41
N GLN A 141 3.01 5.93 4.90
CA GLN A 141 3.23 5.44 3.53
C GLN A 141 2.91 6.52 2.47
N MET A 142 1.80 7.24 2.65
CA MET A 142 1.42 8.35 1.76
C MET A 142 2.46 9.48 1.77
N ARG A 143 2.96 9.85 2.95
CA ARG A 143 3.98 10.89 3.12
C ARG A 143 5.31 10.48 2.50
N TRP A 144 5.74 9.24 2.71
CA TRP A 144 6.94 8.70 2.09
C TRP A 144 6.86 8.81 0.56
N ALA A 145 5.76 8.35 -0.05
CA ALA A 145 5.61 8.43 -1.51
C ALA A 145 5.66 9.88 -2.03
N ASN A 146 5.06 10.83 -1.30
CA ASN A 146 5.13 12.24 -1.66
C ASN A 146 6.54 12.83 -1.51
N ALA A 147 7.27 12.43 -0.47
CA ALA A 147 8.65 12.86 -0.25
C ALA A 147 9.56 12.37 -1.40
N MET A 148 9.48 11.08 -1.73
CA MET A 148 10.23 10.49 -2.85
C MET A 148 9.90 11.17 -4.19
N LEU A 149 8.63 11.50 -4.45
CA LEU A 149 8.26 12.25 -5.65
C LEU A 149 8.94 13.62 -5.70
N LYS A 150 8.98 14.35 -4.59
CA LYS A 150 9.61 15.68 -4.53
C LYS A 150 11.12 15.60 -4.72
N GLU A 151 11.74 14.56 -4.18
CA GLU A 151 13.18 14.33 -4.27
C GLU A 151 13.62 13.93 -5.69
N LEU A 152 12.90 12.99 -6.31
CA LEU A 152 13.33 12.37 -7.57
C LEU A 152 12.85 13.12 -8.81
N ALA A 153 11.75 13.88 -8.72
CA ALA A 153 11.16 14.54 -9.88
C ALA A 153 12.08 15.55 -10.59
N PRO A 154 12.85 16.42 -9.90
CA PRO A 154 13.72 17.39 -10.58
C PRO A 154 14.72 16.72 -11.53
N GLN A 155 15.42 15.69 -11.05
CA GLN A 155 16.40 14.96 -11.86
C GLN A 155 15.70 14.22 -13.00
N ALA A 156 14.65 13.46 -12.68
CA ALA A 156 13.97 12.61 -13.65
C ALA A 156 13.24 13.36 -14.78
N LEU A 157 12.91 14.65 -14.59
CA LEU A 157 12.22 15.48 -15.59
C LEU A 157 13.17 16.39 -16.39
N THR A 158 14.44 16.49 -16.00
CA THR A 158 15.42 17.37 -16.65
C THR A 158 16.52 16.62 -17.40
N THR A 159 16.74 15.33 -17.09
CA THR A 159 17.60 14.41 -17.85
C THR A 159 16.85 13.67 -18.93
#